data_AF-A0A9N8YPH0-F1
#
_entry.id   AF-A0A9N8YPH0-F1
#
_cell.length_a   1.000
_cell.length_b   1.000
_cell.length_c   1.000
_cell.angle_alpha   90.00
_cell.angle_beta   90.00
_cell.angle_gamma   90.00
#
_symmetry.space_group_name_H-M   'P 1'
#
loop_
_entity.id
_entity.type
_entity.pdbx_description
1 polymer ?
#
loop_
_entity_poly.entity_id
_entity_poly.type
_entity_poly.pdbx_seq_one_letter_code
_entity_poly.pdbx_strand_id
1 'polypeptide(L)'
;MDNVGQQSSASTSSTPSAASQPTSVGADLTYVPYSSELQLPRIMSLIENDLSEPYSIYTYRYFINNWPNLCFMAMDQDECIGVIICKLDQHREALRGYIAMLAVKKEYRKRKIGSTLVRMSINAMIKQDADEVTTTAISNVQLDKRLYRYYLNGVDAFRLKLFCKGGEQVVKEESPIVVHADTTEFTEESKTNVEKVSSSSIESQPQAQPQSQKQQQSPQTTNDDSVNNLPSNTLPSSTIVPNNNTGLVEYICHPTGECEPCEVLESKTEKYCDEYGNKEPVECRYVPDDQSSGNVSYPNRGPLPEFRACKRVKRFERTKYFEFQFINFIVAVTSCSILIWRRRKLAEDGYRRLARRIRGNTL
;
A
#
# COMPACT_ATOMS: atom_id res chain seq x y z
N MET A 1 -67.89 -1.95 -47.53
CA MET A 1 -67.29 -3.24 -47.12
C MET A 1 -66.00 -2.91 -46.37
N ASP A 2 -66.15 -2.46 -45.10
CA ASP A 2 -65.67 -3.14 -43.88
C ASP A 2 -64.29 -3.84 -43.92
N ASN A 3 -63.39 -3.81 -42.94
CA ASN A 3 -63.27 -3.16 -41.64
C ASN A 3 -61.84 -3.48 -41.10
N VAL A 4 -61.44 -2.75 -40.06
CA VAL A 4 -60.32 -2.80 -39.10
C VAL A 4 -59.70 -4.18 -38.72
N GLY A 5 -58.41 -4.20 -38.30
CA GLY A 5 -57.96 -5.09 -37.19
C GLY A 5 -56.50 -5.60 -37.12
N GLN A 6 -55.69 -4.95 -36.26
CA GLN A 6 -54.75 -5.50 -35.23
C GLN A 6 -53.76 -6.68 -35.44
N GLN A 7 -52.49 -6.36 -35.13
CA GLN A 7 -51.50 -7.02 -34.23
C GLN A 7 -51.11 -8.53 -34.32
N SER A 8 -49.78 -8.73 -34.29
CA SER A 8 -48.96 -9.63 -33.42
C SER A 8 -48.20 -10.85 -34.00
N SER A 9 -46.86 -10.75 -33.89
CA SER A 9 -45.82 -11.75 -33.50
C SER A 9 -45.54 -13.05 -34.28
N ALA A 10 -44.30 -13.16 -34.81
CA ALA A 10 -43.33 -14.29 -34.70
C ALA A 10 -42.14 -14.04 -35.68
N SER A 11 -40.98 -13.55 -35.24
CA SER A 11 -39.77 -14.30 -34.82
C SER A 11 -39.04 -15.11 -35.92
N THR A 12 -38.09 -14.48 -36.63
CA THR A 12 -36.84 -15.13 -37.10
C THR A 12 -35.86 -14.08 -37.65
N SER A 13 -34.77 -13.78 -36.94
CA SER A 13 -33.53 -13.32 -37.58
C SER A 13 -32.31 -13.54 -36.69
N SER A 14 -31.49 -14.48 -37.18
CA SER A 14 -30.10 -14.79 -36.89
C SER A 14 -29.27 -13.76 -36.10
N THR A 15 -28.76 -14.27 -34.98
CA THR A 15 -27.54 -13.91 -34.26
C THR A 15 -26.33 -13.64 -35.17
N PRO A 16 -25.52 -12.60 -34.90
CA PRO A 16 -24.07 -12.67 -35.07
C PRO A 16 -23.41 -12.81 -33.70
N SER A 17 -22.79 -13.97 -33.52
CA SER A 17 -21.95 -14.32 -32.38
C SER A 17 -20.71 -13.44 -32.40
N ALA A 18 -20.62 -12.47 -31.48
CA ALA A 18 -19.39 -11.74 -31.21
C ALA A 18 -18.44 -12.64 -30.43
N ALA A 19 -17.73 -13.51 -31.15
CA ALA A 19 -16.57 -14.20 -30.64
C ALA A 19 -15.47 -13.17 -30.36
N SER A 20 -15.18 -12.96 -29.07
CA SER A 20 -14.03 -12.22 -28.59
C SER A 20 -12.74 -12.89 -29.09
N GLN A 21 -12.10 -12.23 -30.05
CA GLN A 21 -10.76 -12.57 -30.52
C GLN A 21 -9.75 -12.39 -29.38
N PRO A 22 -8.73 -13.27 -29.27
CA PRO A 22 -7.66 -13.13 -28.29
C PRO A 22 -6.81 -11.90 -28.64
N THR A 23 -6.74 -10.95 -27.71
CA THR A 23 -5.86 -9.79 -27.80
C THR A 23 -4.40 -10.25 -27.94
N SER A 24 -3.75 -9.80 -29.00
CA SER A 24 -2.33 -10.00 -29.28
C SER A 24 -1.47 -9.28 -28.24
N VAL A 25 -1.05 -9.99 -27.19
CA VAL A 25 -0.21 -9.42 -26.12
C VAL A 25 1.19 -10.03 -26.23
N GLY A 26 2.17 -9.22 -26.61
CA GLY A 26 3.56 -9.66 -26.64
C GLY A 26 4.64 -8.62 -26.92
N ALA A 27 4.33 -7.32 -27.08
CA ALA A 27 5.32 -6.38 -27.60
C ALA A 27 5.82 -5.29 -26.64
N ASP A 28 5.16 -4.98 -25.50
CA ASP A 28 5.63 -3.86 -24.65
C ASP A 28 5.38 -4.04 -23.14
N LEU A 29 5.77 -5.20 -22.61
CA LEU A 29 5.83 -5.39 -21.16
C LEU A 29 7.12 -4.77 -20.62
N THR A 30 7.00 -3.73 -19.80
CA THR A 30 8.14 -3.05 -19.17
C THR A 30 8.13 -3.22 -17.66
N TYR A 31 9.31 -3.23 -17.04
CA TYR A 31 9.46 -3.30 -15.59
C TYR A 31 10.10 -2.01 -15.10
N VAL A 32 9.43 -1.32 -14.20
CA VAL A 32 9.86 0.00 -13.71
C VAL A 32 9.92 0.02 -12.18
N PRO A 33 10.89 0.73 -11.59
CA PRO A 33 10.85 1.00 -10.15
C PRO A 33 9.74 2.00 -9.84
N TYR A 34 9.28 2.02 -8.59
CA TYR A 34 8.45 3.10 -8.09
C TYR A 34 9.18 4.44 -8.20
N SER A 35 8.50 5.48 -8.69
CA SER A 35 9.06 6.81 -8.89
C SER A 35 8.24 7.94 -8.26
N SER A 36 6.91 7.82 -8.22
CA SER A 36 6.04 8.92 -7.75
C SER A 36 4.75 8.43 -7.09
N GLU A 37 4.23 9.24 -6.18
CA GLU A 37 2.94 8.99 -5.50
C GLU A 37 1.77 8.90 -6.50
N LEU A 38 1.92 9.46 -7.71
CA LEU A 38 0.97 9.31 -8.80
C LEU A 38 0.74 7.85 -9.21
N GLN A 39 1.69 6.96 -8.93
CA GLN A 39 1.58 5.52 -9.19
C GLN A 39 0.79 4.78 -8.08
N LEU A 40 0.66 5.37 -6.90
CA LEU A 40 0.05 4.73 -5.73
C LEU A 40 -1.40 4.29 -5.97
N PRO A 41 -2.29 5.08 -6.60
CA PRO A 41 -3.66 4.63 -6.88
C PRO A 41 -3.72 3.36 -7.75
N ARG A 42 -2.81 3.23 -8.73
CA ARG A 42 -2.73 2.03 -9.60
C ARG A 42 -2.23 0.82 -8.81
N ILE A 43 -1.22 1.01 -7.95
CA ILE A 43 -0.71 -0.04 -7.05
C ILE A 43 -1.80 -0.53 -6.10
N MET A 44 -2.52 0.40 -5.45
CA MET A 44 -3.60 0.08 -4.51
C MET A 44 -4.71 -0.68 -5.21
N SER A 45 -5.16 -0.22 -6.38
CA SER A 45 -6.21 -0.89 -7.14
C SER A 45 -5.83 -2.33 -7.53
N LEU A 46 -4.58 -2.56 -7.94
CA LEU A 46 -4.13 -3.92 -8.27
C LEU A 46 -4.10 -4.82 -7.03
N ILE A 47 -3.60 -4.34 -5.89
CA ILE A 47 -3.49 -5.12 -4.65
C ILE A 47 -4.86 -5.41 -4.04
N GLU A 48 -5.77 -4.44 -4.02
CA GLU A 48 -7.13 -4.61 -3.48
C GLU A 48 -7.96 -5.63 -4.27
N ASN A 49 -7.71 -5.75 -5.59
CA ASN A 49 -8.36 -6.74 -6.43
C ASN A 49 -7.76 -8.16 -6.28
N ASP A 50 -6.50 -8.27 -5.84
CA ASP A 50 -5.75 -9.53 -5.83
C ASP A 50 -5.67 -10.16 -4.43
N LEU A 51 -5.53 -9.32 -3.40
CA LEU A 51 -5.32 -9.71 -2.01
C LEU A 51 -6.58 -9.45 -1.20
N SER A 52 -6.97 -10.43 -0.37
CA SER A 52 -8.17 -10.35 0.48
C SER A 52 -8.01 -9.42 1.70
N GLU A 53 -6.86 -8.78 1.87
CA GLU A 53 -6.51 -8.03 3.06
C GLU A 53 -6.66 -6.51 2.82
N PRO A 54 -7.52 -5.81 3.58
CA PRO A 54 -7.68 -4.38 3.43
C PRO A 54 -6.48 -3.66 4.06
N TYR A 55 -5.57 -3.15 3.23
CA TYR A 55 -4.48 -2.31 3.70
C TYR A 55 -4.90 -0.83 3.72
N SER A 56 -4.52 -0.12 4.78
CA SER A 56 -4.70 1.34 4.82
C SER A 56 -3.70 2.03 3.90
N ILE A 57 -4.03 3.24 3.40
CA ILE A 57 -3.07 4.07 2.64
C ILE A 57 -1.75 4.29 3.40
N TYR A 58 -1.78 4.34 4.73
CA TYR A 58 -0.60 4.49 5.57
C TYR A 58 0.35 3.29 5.48
N THR A 59 -0.20 2.09 5.32
CA THR A 59 0.59 0.86 5.15
C THR A 59 1.40 0.93 3.86
N TYR A 60 0.78 1.29 2.74
CA TYR A 60 1.49 1.46 1.47
C TYR A 60 2.57 2.54 1.57
N ARG A 61 2.22 3.71 2.11
CA ARG A 61 3.14 4.83 2.30
C ARG A 61 4.31 4.49 3.22
N TYR A 62 4.10 3.65 4.23
CA TYR A 62 5.19 3.19 5.09
C TYR A 62 6.23 2.42 4.27
N PHE A 63 5.83 1.43 3.46
CA PHE A 63 6.79 0.69 2.65
C PHE A 63 7.45 1.56 1.59
N ILE A 64 6.64 2.27 0.80
CA ILE A 64 7.09 2.99 -0.38
C ILE A 64 7.98 4.19 -0.04
N ASN A 65 7.72 4.90 1.07
CA ASN A 65 8.57 6.04 1.46
C ASN A 65 9.90 5.59 2.10
N ASN A 66 9.92 4.45 2.79
CA ASN A 66 11.15 3.97 3.46
C ASN A 66 12.02 3.13 2.52
N TRP A 67 11.41 2.36 1.60
CA TRP A 67 12.12 1.50 0.64
C TRP A 67 11.61 1.68 -0.79
N PRO A 68 11.65 2.90 -1.36
CA PRO A 68 11.18 3.15 -2.73
C PRO A 68 11.93 2.29 -3.75
N ASN A 69 13.23 2.07 -3.54
CA ASN A 69 14.10 1.26 -4.40
C ASN A 69 13.84 -0.25 -4.33
N LEU A 70 12.93 -0.70 -3.45
CA LEU A 70 12.52 -2.11 -3.32
C LEU A 70 11.06 -2.33 -3.74
N CYS A 71 10.47 -1.35 -4.42
CA CYS A 71 9.15 -1.43 -5.03
C CYS A 71 9.29 -1.44 -6.55
N PHE A 72 8.75 -2.48 -7.20
CA PHE A 72 8.81 -2.64 -8.66
C PHE A 72 7.42 -2.91 -9.21
N MET A 73 7.18 -2.42 -10.43
CA MET A 73 5.94 -2.61 -11.17
C MET A 73 6.22 -3.23 -12.53
N ALA A 74 5.26 -4.01 -13.02
CA ALA A 74 5.18 -4.49 -14.39
C ALA A 74 4.08 -3.71 -15.10
N MET A 75 4.45 -3.03 -16.18
CA MET A 75 3.60 -2.13 -16.94
C MET A 75 3.37 -2.73 -18.33
N ASP A 76 2.11 -2.82 -18.74
CA ASP A 76 1.75 -3.03 -20.15
C ASP A 76 1.23 -1.69 -20.67
N GLN A 77 2.04 -1.01 -21.48
CA GLN A 77 1.81 0.40 -21.84
C GLN A 77 1.68 1.28 -20.58
N ASP A 78 0.51 1.89 -20.36
CA ASP A 78 0.20 2.70 -19.18
C ASP A 78 -0.48 1.92 -18.05
N GLU A 79 -0.84 0.66 -18.25
CA GLU A 79 -1.54 -0.15 -17.26
C GLU A 79 -0.56 -0.88 -16.33
N CYS A 80 -0.74 -0.71 -15.01
CA CYS A 80 0.00 -1.51 -14.02
C CYS A 80 -0.66 -2.89 -13.90
N ILE A 81 0.04 -3.91 -14.40
CA ILE A 81 -0.45 -5.30 -14.43
C ILE A 81 0.21 -6.20 -13.38
N GLY A 82 1.27 -5.72 -12.72
CA GLY A 82 1.97 -6.44 -11.67
C GLY A 82 2.69 -5.50 -10.73
N VAL A 83 2.74 -5.81 -9.43
CA VAL A 83 3.48 -5.03 -8.44
C VAL A 83 4.09 -5.91 -7.37
N ILE A 84 5.28 -5.54 -6.90
CA ILE A 84 5.90 -6.11 -5.71
C ILE A 84 6.37 -4.98 -4.78
N ILE A 85 6.04 -5.11 -3.50
CA ILE A 85 6.44 -4.16 -2.45
C ILE A 85 7.25 -4.94 -1.41
N CYS A 86 8.50 -4.52 -1.19
CA CYS A 86 9.41 -5.15 -0.24
C CYS A 86 9.92 -4.15 0.80
N LYS A 87 10.54 -4.67 1.86
CA LYS A 87 11.38 -3.90 2.79
C LYS A 87 12.68 -4.63 3.07
N LEU A 88 13.67 -3.90 3.58
CA LEU A 88 14.93 -4.44 4.07
C LEU A 88 15.28 -3.79 5.40
N ASP A 89 15.35 -4.58 6.47
CA ASP A 89 15.51 -4.05 7.82
C ASP A 89 16.30 -5.01 8.71
N GLN A 90 16.94 -4.46 9.75
CA GLN A 90 17.70 -5.27 10.70
C GLN A 90 16.74 -6.10 11.53
N HIS A 91 16.93 -7.42 11.54
CA HIS A 91 16.15 -8.34 12.36
C HIS A 91 17.07 -9.29 13.12
N ARG A 92 17.25 -9.00 14.42
CA ARG A 92 18.27 -9.64 15.26
C ARG A 92 19.66 -9.39 14.66
N GLU A 93 20.39 -10.45 14.33
CA GLU A 93 21.76 -10.40 13.82
C GLU A 93 21.81 -10.43 12.27
N ALA A 94 20.67 -10.45 11.58
CA ALA A 94 20.61 -10.52 10.13
C ALA A 94 19.89 -9.32 9.52
N LEU A 95 20.41 -8.82 8.40
CA LEU A 95 19.74 -7.86 7.53
C LEU A 95 18.71 -8.61 6.67
N ARG A 96 17.43 -8.49 7.04
CA ARG A 96 16.36 -9.31 6.48
C ARG A 96 15.51 -8.53 5.48
N GLY A 97 15.48 -9.04 4.25
CA GLY A 97 14.50 -8.69 3.24
C GLY A 97 13.14 -9.32 3.54
N TYR A 98 12.06 -8.57 3.32
CA TYR A 98 10.69 -9.07 3.45
C TYR A 98 9.86 -8.66 2.23
N ILE A 99 9.31 -9.64 1.53
CA ILE A 99 8.34 -9.41 0.45
C ILE A 99 6.97 -9.24 1.12
N ALA A 100 6.48 -8.01 1.17
CA ALA A 100 5.27 -7.64 1.88
C ALA A 100 4.01 -7.89 1.05
N MET A 101 4.05 -7.50 -0.22
CA MET A 101 2.91 -7.61 -1.14
C MET A 101 3.44 -7.98 -2.53
N LEU A 102 2.75 -8.91 -3.18
CA LEU A 102 2.97 -9.30 -4.57
C LEU A 102 1.61 -9.53 -5.20
N ALA A 103 1.31 -8.83 -6.28
CA ALA A 103 0.08 -8.98 -7.03
C ALA A 103 0.34 -8.97 -8.53
N VAL A 104 -0.36 -9.82 -9.29
CA VAL A 104 -0.32 -9.84 -10.76
C VAL A 104 -1.74 -10.03 -11.27
N LYS A 105 -2.15 -9.11 -12.15
CA LYS A 105 -3.48 -9.08 -12.76
C LYS A 105 -3.79 -10.44 -13.41
N LYS A 106 -4.99 -10.98 -13.14
CA LYS A 106 -5.35 -12.39 -13.41
C LYS A 106 -5.11 -12.80 -14.87
N GLU A 107 -5.42 -11.93 -15.82
CA GLU A 107 -5.29 -12.20 -17.27
C GLU A 107 -3.82 -12.26 -17.76
N TYR A 108 -2.89 -11.76 -16.93
CA TYR A 108 -1.45 -11.71 -17.19
C TYR A 108 -0.65 -12.75 -16.39
N ARG A 109 -1.32 -13.53 -15.52
CA ARG A 109 -0.68 -14.63 -14.77
C ARG A 109 -0.17 -15.74 -15.70
N LYS A 110 0.68 -16.62 -15.16
CA LYS A 110 1.36 -17.71 -15.90
C LYS A 110 2.31 -17.25 -17.01
N ARG A 111 2.63 -15.95 -17.07
CA ARG A 111 3.62 -15.33 -17.99
C ARG A 111 4.95 -14.97 -17.31
N LYS A 112 5.27 -15.61 -16.18
CA LYS A 112 6.49 -15.36 -15.38
C LYS A 112 6.67 -13.92 -14.85
N ILE A 113 5.61 -13.10 -14.84
CA ILE A 113 5.67 -11.72 -14.32
C ILE A 113 6.01 -11.71 -12.82
N GLY A 114 5.26 -12.45 -12.00
CA GLY A 114 5.50 -12.51 -10.55
C GLY A 114 6.90 -13.02 -10.21
N SER A 115 7.36 -14.09 -10.88
CA SER A 115 8.73 -14.60 -10.68
C SER A 115 9.81 -13.60 -11.09
N THR A 116 9.55 -12.76 -12.10
CA THR A 116 10.49 -11.73 -12.55
C THR A 116 10.56 -10.59 -11.53
N LEU A 117 9.41 -10.13 -11.04
CA LEU A 117 9.33 -9.12 -9.97
C LEU A 117 10.04 -9.60 -8.69
N VAL A 118 9.83 -10.85 -8.27
CA VAL A 118 10.52 -11.45 -7.12
C VAL A 118 12.02 -11.52 -7.35
N ARG A 119 12.48 -11.92 -8.55
CA ARG A 119 13.92 -11.95 -8.86
C ARG A 119 14.54 -10.55 -8.82
N MET A 120 13.85 -9.55 -9.38
CA MET A 120 14.30 -8.16 -9.35
C MET A 120 14.43 -7.64 -7.91
N SER A 121 13.42 -7.88 -7.07
CA SER A 121 13.46 -7.42 -5.68
C SER A 121 14.52 -8.13 -4.84
N ILE A 122 14.69 -9.45 -5.01
CA ILE A 122 15.76 -10.20 -4.34
C ILE A 122 17.12 -9.68 -4.76
N ASN A 123 17.36 -9.47 -6.06
CA ASN A 123 18.61 -8.92 -6.54
C ASN A 123 18.88 -7.51 -5.98
N ALA A 124 17.85 -6.67 -5.87
CA ALA A 124 17.96 -5.35 -5.25
C ALA A 124 18.28 -5.42 -3.76
N MET A 125 17.71 -6.39 -3.03
CA MET A 125 18.00 -6.63 -1.61
C MET A 125 19.42 -7.19 -1.41
N ILE A 126 19.87 -8.13 -2.25
CA ILE A 126 21.25 -8.66 -2.22
C ILE A 126 22.28 -7.56 -2.47
N LYS A 127 22.01 -6.64 -3.41
CA LYS A 127 22.86 -5.47 -3.66
C LYS A 127 22.95 -4.51 -2.45
N GLN A 128 21.99 -4.59 -1.54
CA GLN A 128 21.98 -3.86 -0.26
C GLN A 128 22.39 -4.77 0.91
N ASP A 129 23.16 -5.82 0.63
CA ASP A 129 23.76 -6.71 1.63
C ASP A 129 22.79 -7.57 2.45
N ALA A 130 21.57 -7.79 1.96
CA ALA A 130 20.62 -8.69 2.63
C ALA A 130 21.23 -10.07 2.90
N ASP A 131 21.07 -10.57 4.13
CA ASP A 131 21.52 -11.89 4.55
C ASP A 131 20.48 -12.97 4.23
N GLU A 132 19.20 -12.58 4.27
CA GLU A 132 18.06 -13.45 4.05
C GLU A 132 16.84 -12.68 3.55
N VAL A 133 15.98 -13.35 2.78
CA VAL A 133 14.70 -12.81 2.31
C VAL A 133 13.58 -13.73 2.76
N THR A 134 12.52 -13.16 3.33
CA THR A 134 11.34 -13.93 3.77
C THR A 134 10.05 -13.45 3.12
N THR A 135 9.09 -14.36 3.03
CA THR A 135 7.70 -14.04 2.66
C THR A 135 6.74 -15.04 3.32
N THR A 136 5.45 -14.78 3.26
CA THR A 136 4.39 -15.67 3.74
C THR A 136 3.50 -16.06 2.58
N ALA A 137 3.26 -17.37 2.42
CA ALA A 137 2.35 -17.87 1.39
C ALA A 137 1.36 -18.87 1.98
N ILE A 138 0.23 -19.01 1.30
CA ILE A 138 -0.69 -20.12 1.50
C ILE A 138 -0.07 -21.33 0.79
N SER A 139 0.17 -22.40 1.54
CA SER A 139 0.74 -23.64 1.01
C SER A 139 0.17 -24.80 1.82
N ASN A 140 0.02 -25.97 1.21
CA ASN A 140 -0.31 -27.20 1.93
C ASN A 140 0.94 -27.92 2.46
N VAL A 141 2.13 -27.45 2.09
CA VAL A 141 3.41 -28.01 2.51
C VAL A 141 3.96 -27.18 3.67
N GLN A 142 4.32 -27.86 4.75
CA GLN A 142 4.89 -27.21 5.93
C GLN A 142 6.32 -26.75 5.65
N LEU A 143 6.46 -25.47 5.31
CA LEU A 143 7.74 -24.76 5.17
C LEU A 143 8.10 -24.08 6.50
N ASP A 144 9.41 -23.89 6.76
CA ASP A 144 10.09 -23.27 7.92
C ASP A 144 9.22 -23.06 9.18
N LYS A 145 8.29 -22.09 9.13
CA LYS A 145 7.35 -21.81 10.22
C LYS A 145 5.90 -21.74 9.74
N ARG A 146 5.01 -22.53 10.35
CA ARG A 146 3.55 -22.40 10.24
C ARG A 146 3.04 -21.25 11.11
N LEU A 147 2.15 -20.44 10.56
CA LEU A 147 1.46 -19.33 11.21
C LEU A 147 -0.03 -19.66 11.24
N TYR A 148 -0.53 -20.04 12.41
CA TYR A 148 -1.91 -20.47 12.60
C TYR A 148 -2.90 -19.30 12.46
N ARG A 149 -3.93 -19.47 11.63
CA ARG A 149 -4.99 -18.49 11.30
C ARG A 149 -4.43 -17.09 11.05
N TYR A 150 -3.39 -17.03 10.22
CA TYR A 150 -2.64 -15.81 9.96
C TYR A 150 -3.46 -14.80 9.16
N TYR A 151 -4.18 -15.28 8.13
CA TYR A 151 -5.03 -14.43 7.29
C TYR A 151 -6.38 -14.15 7.95
N LEU A 152 -7.01 -13.02 7.59
CA LEU A 152 -8.32 -12.60 8.14
C LEU A 152 -9.46 -13.61 7.88
N ASN A 153 -9.34 -14.41 6.81
CA ASN A 153 -10.26 -15.50 6.49
C ASN A 153 -10.04 -16.76 7.36
N GLY A 154 -9.06 -16.73 8.28
CA GLY A 154 -8.74 -17.85 9.17
C GLY A 154 -7.83 -18.91 8.55
N VAL A 155 -7.33 -18.70 7.33
CA VAL A 155 -6.38 -19.61 6.69
C VAL A 155 -4.98 -19.45 7.30
N ASP A 156 -4.29 -20.57 7.46
CA ASP A 156 -2.90 -20.60 7.93
C ASP A 156 -1.95 -20.09 6.85
N ALA A 157 -0.82 -19.53 7.27
CA ALA A 157 0.27 -19.17 6.37
C ALA A 157 1.54 -19.94 6.70
N PHE A 158 2.41 -20.12 5.72
CA PHE A 158 3.73 -20.70 5.90
C PHE A 158 4.79 -19.68 5.54
N ARG A 159 5.80 -19.56 6.41
CA ARG A 159 6.96 -18.70 6.16
C ARG A 159 7.90 -19.38 5.19
N LEU A 160 8.26 -18.65 4.14
CA LEU A 160 9.34 -19.00 3.23
C LEU A 160 10.54 -18.14 3.56
N LYS A 161 11.73 -18.74 3.47
CA LYS A 161 13.00 -18.09 3.78
C LYS A 161 14.05 -18.51 2.75
N LEU A 162 14.68 -17.53 2.13
CA LEU A 162 15.83 -17.67 1.25
C LEU A 162 17.05 -17.06 1.95
N PHE A 163 18.15 -17.80 2.04
CA PHE A 163 19.43 -17.26 2.52
C PHE A 163 20.23 -16.72 1.34
N CYS A 164 20.75 -15.50 1.47
CA CYS A 164 21.48 -14.77 0.43
C CYS A 164 22.99 -14.93 0.54
N LYS A 165 23.52 -15.18 1.74
CA LYS A 165 24.94 -15.41 2.01
C LYS A 165 25.15 -16.81 2.61
N GLY A 166 26.08 -17.59 2.07
CA GLY A 166 26.55 -18.85 2.70
C GLY A 166 25.79 -20.15 2.37
N GLY A 167 25.03 -20.22 1.27
CA GLY A 167 24.46 -21.47 0.78
C GLY A 167 24.75 -21.65 -0.70
N GLU A 168 25.29 -22.79 -1.09
CA GLU A 168 25.51 -23.21 -2.47
C GLU A 168 24.16 -23.24 -3.22
N GLN A 169 23.81 -22.13 -3.86
CA GLN A 169 22.64 -22.02 -4.72
C GLN A 169 23.04 -22.50 -6.11
N VAL A 170 22.92 -23.81 -6.31
CA VAL A 170 22.71 -24.35 -7.65
C VAL A 170 21.38 -23.77 -8.15
N VAL A 171 21.44 -22.65 -8.87
CA VAL A 171 20.35 -22.26 -9.77
C VAL A 171 20.37 -23.26 -10.92
N LYS A 172 19.83 -24.46 -10.69
CA LYS A 172 19.41 -25.33 -11.77
C LYS A 172 18.13 -24.72 -12.33
N GLU A 173 18.21 -24.28 -13.58
CA GLU A 173 17.03 -24.18 -14.43
C GLU A 173 16.20 -25.46 -14.27
N GLU A 174 14.87 -25.28 -14.22
CA GLU A 174 13.85 -26.32 -14.08
C GLU A 174 13.55 -26.81 -12.64
N SER A 175 12.95 -25.93 -11.85
CA SER A 175 11.73 -26.32 -11.11
C SER A 175 10.80 -25.10 -11.02
N PRO A 176 9.50 -25.24 -11.31
CA PRO A 176 8.59 -24.13 -11.22
C PRO A 176 8.32 -23.85 -9.74
N ILE A 177 8.99 -22.85 -9.17
CA ILE A 177 8.49 -22.21 -7.96
C ILE A 177 7.23 -21.45 -8.38
N VAL A 178 6.09 -22.14 -8.32
CA VAL A 178 4.78 -21.53 -8.49
C VAL A 178 4.46 -20.81 -7.19
N VAL A 179 4.80 -19.53 -7.12
CA VAL A 179 4.17 -18.62 -6.16
C VAL A 179 2.73 -18.47 -6.64
N HIS A 180 1.82 -19.30 -6.12
CA HIS A 180 0.40 -19.15 -6.37
C HIS A 180 -0.05 -17.83 -5.73
N ALA A 181 -0.16 -16.79 -6.56
CA ALA A 181 -1.13 -15.73 -6.34
C ALA A 181 -2.50 -16.29 -6.75
N ASP A 182 -3.04 -17.22 -5.97
CA ASP A 182 -4.42 -17.68 -6.13
C ASP A 182 -5.06 -17.75 -4.74
N THR A 183 -5.96 -16.81 -4.49
CA THR A 183 -6.97 -16.90 -3.46
C THR A 183 -8.18 -17.62 -4.07
N THR A 184 -8.69 -18.61 -3.33
CA THR A 184 -10.05 -19.18 -3.40
C THR A 184 -10.51 -19.78 -4.73
N GLU A 185 -10.27 -21.08 -4.91
CA GLU A 185 -11.27 -22.01 -5.48
C GLU A 185 -11.24 -23.30 -4.68
N PHE A 186 -12.18 -23.43 -3.74
CA PHE A 186 -12.54 -24.72 -3.15
C PHE A 186 -13.30 -25.49 -4.24
N THR A 187 -12.70 -26.55 -4.78
CA THR A 187 -13.46 -27.61 -5.40
C THR A 187 -13.75 -28.66 -4.33
N GLU A 188 -15.02 -28.71 -3.91
CA GLU A 188 -15.58 -29.88 -3.24
C GLU A 188 -15.48 -31.06 -4.19
N GLU A 189 -14.73 -32.10 -3.82
CA GLU A 189 -15.13 -33.50 -4.03
C GLU A 189 -14.13 -34.46 -3.39
N SER A 190 -14.62 -35.21 -2.40
CA SER A 190 -14.33 -36.63 -2.10
C SER A 190 -14.24 -36.85 -0.60
N LYS A 191 -15.39 -37.23 -0.02
CA LYS A 191 -15.48 -37.96 1.23
C LYS A 191 -14.86 -39.34 1.01
N THR A 192 -13.96 -39.77 1.91
CA THR A 192 -14.07 -41.07 2.62
C THR A 192 -12.95 -41.25 3.66
N ASN A 193 -13.39 -41.29 4.93
CA ASN A 193 -13.03 -42.19 6.05
C ASN A 193 -11.59 -42.34 6.62
N VAL A 194 -11.61 -42.51 7.95
CA VAL A 194 -10.61 -43.12 8.88
C VAL A 194 -9.51 -42.14 9.36
N GLU A 195 -9.19 -41.92 10.64
CA GLU A 195 -9.58 -42.48 11.94
C GLU A 195 -9.38 -41.42 13.04
N LYS A 196 -10.01 -41.67 14.18
CA LYS A 196 -10.01 -40.85 15.39
C LYS A 196 -8.77 -41.16 16.24
N VAL A 197 -7.91 -40.18 16.50
CA VAL A 197 -7.01 -40.21 17.67
C VAL A 197 -7.09 -38.90 18.44
N SER A 198 -7.26 -39.08 19.74
CA SER A 198 -7.63 -38.14 20.78
C SER A 198 -6.47 -37.28 21.29
N SER A 199 -6.80 -36.01 21.54
CA SER A 199 -6.37 -35.16 22.67
C SER A 199 -4.89 -35.12 23.08
N SER A 200 -4.28 -33.93 22.96
CA SER A 200 -3.96 -33.10 24.16
C SER A 200 -3.23 -31.80 23.78
N SER A 201 -3.53 -30.77 24.57
CA SER A 201 -2.73 -29.57 24.81
C SER A 201 -2.88 -28.40 23.83
N ILE A 202 -3.87 -27.59 24.20
CA ILE A 202 -4.13 -26.21 23.80
C ILE A 202 -2.98 -25.33 24.30
N GLU A 203 -2.36 -24.58 23.40
CA GLU A 203 -1.67 -23.35 23.75
C GLU A 203 -2.06 -22.27 22.74
N SER A 204 -3.08 -21.50 23.12
CA SER A 204 -3.59 -20.35 22.38
C SER A 204 -2.62 -19.17 22.53
N GLN A 205 -1.88 -18.85 21.47
CA GLN A 205 -1.17 -17.57 21.37
C GLN A 205 -1.96 -16.57 20.50
N PRO A 206 -1.92 -15.25 20.83
CA PRO A 206 -2.82 -14.28 20.23
C PRO A 206 -2.40 -13.88 18.81
N GLN A 207 -3.43 -13.58 18.01
CA GLN A 207 -3.37 -13.08 16.64
C GLN A 207 -2.43 -11.87 16.50
N ALA A 208 -1.45 -11.99 15.61
CA ALA A 208 -0.55 -10.89 15.24
C ALA A 208 -0.99 -10.30 13.89
N GLN A 209 -1.76 -9.21 13.95
CA GLN A 209 -1.65 -8.16 12.94
C GLN A 209 -0.23 -7.58 13.01
N PRO A 210 0.32 -7.02 11.92
CA PRO A 210 1.45 -6.11 12.04
C PRO A 210 1.01 -4.94 12.92
N GLN A 211 1.41 -4.97 14.19
CA GLN A 211 1.16 -3.89 15.13
C GLN A 211 1.95 -2.66 14.66
N SER A 212 1.28 -1.77 13.94
CA SER A 212 1.53 -0.34 14.05
C SER A 212 1.38 0.01 15.54
N GLN A 213 2.48 0.42 16.18
CA GLN A 213 2.52 0.72 17.60
C GLN A 213 1.45 1.76 17.97
N LYS A 214 0.55 1.40 18.89
CA LYS A 214 -0.27 2.34 19.68
C LYS A 214 0.65 3.03 20.68
N GLN A 215 0.80 4.35 20.58
CA GLN A 215 1.10 5.18 21.75
C GLN A 215 -0.14 5.99 22.10
N GLN A 216 -0.66 5.74 23.30
CA GLN A 216 -1.74 6.48 23.91
C GLN A 216 -1.30 6.72 25.36
N GLN A 217 -0.88 7.94 25.67
CA GLN A 217 -0.77 8.45 27.04
C GLN A 217 -1.39 9.84 27.07
N SER A 218 -2.46 9.97 27.84
CA SER A 218 -3.08 11.24 28.21
C SER A 218 -2.21 11.94 29.27
N PRO A 219 -2.26 13.29 29.36
CA PRO A 219 -1.23 14.08 30.03
C PRO A 219 -1.45 14.18 31.54
N GLN A 220 -0.38 14.00 32.30
CA GLN A 220 -0.25 14.55 33.65
C GLN A 220 0.40 15.93 33.57
N THR A 221 -0.26 16.88 34.21
CA THR A 221 0.10 18.27 34.41
C THR A 221 1.33 18.40 35.30
N THR A 222 2.39 19.02 34.79
CA THR A 222 3.34 19.81 35.59
C THR A 222 3.81 20.99 34.75
N ASN A 223 3.58 22.19 35.28
CA ASN A 223 4.10 23.44 34.77
C ASN A 223 5.63 23.40 34.78
N ASP A 224 6.26 23.70 33.63
CA ASP A 224 7.55 24.37 33.61
C ASP A 224 7.72 25.09 32.27
N ASP A 225 7.86 26.40 32.36
CA ASP A 225 8.23 27.31 31.29
C ASP A 225 9.66 27.02 30.85
N SER A 226 9.89 26.74 29.56
CA SER A 226 10.99 27.28 28.74
C SER A 226 11.26 26.41 27.51
N VAL A 227 11.11 27.04 26.34
CA VAL A 227 11.95 26.95 25.13
C VAL A 227 12.41 25.53 24.72
N ASN A 228 11.86 25.00 23.62
CA ASN A 228 12.66 24.38 22.55
C ASN A 228 11.84 24.13 21.27
N ASN A 229 12.21 24.85 20.22
CA ASN A 229 11.90 24.55 18.83
C ASN A 229 12.51 23.18 18.46
N LEU A 230 11.72 22.24 17.94
CA LEU A 230 12.25 21.03 17.31
C LEU A 230 12.17 21.18 15.78
N PRO A 231 13.26 20.98 15.03
CA PRO A 231 13.31 21.27 13.60
C PRO A 231 12.55 20.21 12.80
N SER A 232 11.84 20.68 11.77
CA SER A 232 11.46 19.82 10.65
C SER A 232 12.75 19.33 9.99
N ASN A 233 12.97 18.01 9.99
CA ASN A 233 14.07 17.38 9.26
C ASN A 233 13.83 17.53 7.75
N THR A 234 14.13 18.73 7.24
CA THR A 234 14.36 19.01 5.84
C THR A 234 15.86 19.09 5.68
N LEU A 235 16.48 17.96 5.31
CA LEU A 235 17.84 18.00 4.80
C LEU A 235 17.86 18.96 3.60
N PRO A 236 18.84 19.88 3.50
CA PRO A 236 18.96 20.73 2.32
C PRO A 236 19.06 19.86 1.07
N SER A 237 18.19 20.12 0.09
CA SER A 237 18.28 19.46 -1.22
C SER A 237 19.34 20.21 -2.04
N SER A 238 20.57 19.72 -2.08
CA SER A 238 21.61 20.27 -2.96
C SER A 238 21.26 19.91 -4.40
N THR A 239 21.13 20.93 -5.26
CA THR A 239 20.85 20.71 -6.69
C THR A 239 22.06 21.15 -7.50
N ILE A 240 22.58 20.23 -8.30
CA ILE A 240 23.71 20.46 -9.19
C ILE A 240 23.15 20.75 -10.59
N VAL A 241 23.29 21.98 -11.07
CA VAL A 241 22.88 22.35 -12.43
C VAL A 241 24.11 22.31 -13.35
N PRO A 242 24.12 21.48 -14.42
CA PRO A 242 25.19 21.50 -15.40
C PRO A 242 25.13 22.80 -16.22
N ASN A 243 26.20 23.58 -16.21
CA ASN A 243 26.36 24.72 -17.12
C ASN A 243 27.05 24.25 -18.41
N ASN A 244 26.58 24.74 -19.57
CA ASN A 244 27.14 24.43 -20.90
C ASN A 244 28.52 25.05 -21.16
N ASN A 245 29.12 25.72 -20.18
CA ASN A 245 30.54 26.08 -20.17
C ASN A 245 31.08 25.91 -18.74
N THR A 246 31.95 24.91 -18.56
CA THR A 246 32.80 24.60 -17.39
C THR A 246 32.44 25.30 -16.07
N GLY A 247 31.61 24.64 -15.26
CA GLY A 247 31.36 24.97 -13.85
C GLY A 247 30.01 24.43 -13.37
N LEU A 248 30.06 23.44 -12.47
CA LEU A 248 28.87 22.95 -11.74
C LEU A 248 28.55 23.98 -10.66
N VAL A 249 27.40 24.64 -10.75
CA VAL A 249 26.99 25.62 -9.74
C VAL A 249 26.14 24.91 -8.70
N GLU A 250 26.70 24.74 -7.50
CA GLU A 250 26.00 24.16 -6.36
C GLU A 250 25.30 25.24 -5.53
N TYR A 251 24.01 25.06 -5.28
CA TYR A 251 23.23 25.91 -4.38
C TYR A 251 22.42 25.04 -3.41
N ILE A 252 22.17 25.63 -2.23
CA ILE A 252 21.39 25.02 -1.15
C ILE A 252 20.13 25.85 -0.93
N CYS A 253 18.98 25.18 -0.86
CA CYS A 253 17.68 25.81 -0.63
C CYS A 253 17.08 25.40 0.73
N HIS A 254 16.59 26.40 1.47
CA HIS A 254 15.88 26.21 2.73
C HIS A 254 14.39 26.59 2.58
N PRO A 255 13.46 25.80 3.12
CA PRO A 255 12.03 26.12 3.07
C PRO A 255 11.73 27.34 3.94
N THR A 256 10.93 28.27 3.40
CA THR A 256 10.51 29.49 4.10
C THR A 256 9.03 29.49 4.49
N GLY A 257 8.25 28.55 3.96
CA GLY A 257 6.81 28.48 4.18
C GLY A 257 6.25 27.07 4.03
N GLU A 258 4.92 26.97 4.05
CA GLU A 258 4.22 25.70 3.92
C GLU A 258 4.05 25.29 2.45
N CYS A 259 3.96 23.98 2.23
CA CYS A 259 3.62 23.41 0.93
C CYS A 259 2.16 23.66 0.59
N GLU A 260 1.89 24.22 -0.58
CA GLU A 260 0.58 24.61 -1.08
C GLU A 260 0.31 24.03 -2.47
N PRO A 261 -0.96 23.78 -2.85
CA PRO A 261 -1.27 23.30 -4.20
C PRO A 261 -0.91 24.37 -5.23
N CYS A 262 -0.39 23.94 -6.38
CA CYS A 262 -0.15 24.84 -7.49
C CYS A 262 -1.46 25.38 -8.06
N GLU A 263 -1.44 26.62 -8.54
CA GLU A 263 -2.59 27.17 -9.26
C GLU A 263 -2.76 26.49 -10.63
N VAL A 264 -3.94 26.62 -11.24
CA VAL A 264 -4.28 25.92 -12.50
C VAL A 264 -3.35 26.32 -13.65
N LEU A 265 -2.85 27.55 -13.66
CA LEU A 265 -1.88 28.00 -14.67
C LEU A 265 -0.48 27.47 -14.36
N GLU A 266 -0.04 27.62 -13.11
CA GLU A 266 1.27 27.17 -12.65
C GLU A 266 1.46 25.66 -12.83
N SER A 267 0.42 24.87 -12.54
CA SER A 267 0.44 23.42 -12.74
C SER A 267 0.71 22.96 -14.18
N LYS A 268 0.64 23.88 -15.16
CA LYS A 268 0.95 23.59 -16.56
C LYS A 268 2.23 24.25 -17.06
N THR A 269 2.65 25.35 -16.45
CA THR A 269 3.78 26.17 -16.91
C THR A 269 5.03 25.96 -16.07
N GLU A 270 4.88 25.61 -14.81
CA GLU A 270 5.95 25.62 -13.82
C GLU A 270 6.48 24.23 -13.50
N LYS A 271 7.78 24.06 -13.70
CA LYS A 271 8.47 22.77 -13.53
C LYS A 271 8.39 22.22 -12.10
N TYR A 272 8.30 23.09 -11.10
CA TYR A 272 8.18 22.68 -9.69
C TYR A 272 6.81 22.06 -9.37
N CYS A 273 5.83 22.15 -10.27
CA CYS A 273 4.52 21.54 -10.10
C CYS A 273 4.40 20.15 -10.74
N ASP A 274 5.36 19.75 -11.60
CA ASP A 274 5.25 18.53 -12.42
C ASP A 274 5.18 17.24 -11.57
N GLU A 275 5.90 17.19 -10.45
CA GLU A 275 6.08 15.95 -9.69
C GLU A 275 4.91 15.65 -8.75
N TYR A 276 4.45 16.66 -8.01
CA TYR A 276 3.45 16.50 -6.94
C TYR A 276 2.22 17.39 -7.13
N GLY A 277 2.23 18.34 -8.06
CA GLY A 277 1.20 19.37 -8.19
C GLY A 277 1.15 20.36 -7.01
N ASN A 278 2.17 20.36 -6.15
CA ASN A 278 2.27 21.28 -5.01
C ASN A 278 3.64 21.97 -5.00
N LYS A 279 3.67 23.21 -4.53
CA LYS A 279 4.85 24.07 -4.43
C LYS A 279 5.11 24.46 -2.98
N GLU A 280 6.37 24.56 -2.59
CA GLU A 280 6.77 25.17 -1.33
C GLU A 280 7.79 26.28 -1.57
N PRO A 281 7.63 27.44 -0.90
CA PRO A 281 8.55 28.55 -1.06
C PRO A 281 9.89 28.23 -0.40
N VAL A 282 10.97 28.60 -1.07
CA VAL A 282 12.34 28.36 -0.64
C VAL A 282 13.21 29.61 -0.79
N GLU A 283 14.16 29.75 0.13
CA GLU A 283 15.26 30.70 0.02
C GLU A 283 16.53 29.91 -0.29
N CYS A 284 17.12 30.16 -1.44
CA CYS A 284 18.34 29.48 -1.86
C CYS A 284 19.57 30.38 -1.74
N ARG A 285 20.72 29.79 -1.46
CA ARG A 285 22.03 30.46 -1.42
C ARG A 285 23.06 29.59 -2.11
N TYR A 286 23.97 30.23 -2.84
CA TYR A 286 25.10 29.54 -3.47
C TYR A 286 26.08 29.05 -2.40
N VAL A 287 26.62 27.84 -2.59
CA VAL A 287 27.69 27.33 -1.72
C VAL A 287 28.96 28.09 -2.05
N PRO A 288 29.66 28.70 -1.07
CA PRO A 288 30.95 29.33 -1.32
C PRO A 288 31.96 28.27 -1.73
N ASP A 289 32.69 28.53 -2.82
CA ASP A 289 33.76 27.65 -3.30
C ASP A 289 34.97 27.81 -2.35
N ASP A 290 35.26 26.77 -1.58
CA ASP A 290 36.44 26.75 -0.73
C ASP A 290 37.67 26.57 -1.63
N GLN A 291 38.41 27.67 -1.79
CA GLN A 291 39.71 27.83 -2.46
C GLN A 291 39.69 28.41 -3.89
N SER A 292 39.63 29.74 -3.98
CA SER A 292 40.61 30.49 -4.76
C SER A 292 40.66 31.96 -4.35
N SER A 293 41.74 32.34 -3.69
CA SER A 293 42.19 33.73 -3.60
C SER A 293 42.50 34.22 -5.02
N GLY A 294 41.55 34.89 -5.64
CA GLY A 294 41.72 35.51 -6.94
C GLY A 294 40.37 36.02 -7.42
N ASN A 295 40.30 37.30 -7.78
CA ASN A 295 39.11 37.95 -8.34
C ASN A 295 38.65 37.23 -9.62
N VAL A 296 37.89 36.15 -9.49
CA VAL A 296 37.13 35.56 -10.59
C VAL A 296 35.70 36.07 -10.43
N SER A 297 35.42 37.18 -11.12
CA SER A 297 34.05 37.62 -11.35
C SER A 297 33.41 36.61 -12.32
N TYR A 298 32.58 35.71 -11.78
CA TYR A 298 31.76 34.82 -12.59
C TYR A 298 30.55 35.60 -13.12
N PRO A 299 30.41 35.84 -14.44
CA PRO A 299 29.46 36.83 -14.94
C PRO A 299 28.04 36.29 -15.17
N ASN A 300 27.67 35.10 -14.70
CA ASN A 300 26.33 34.56 -14.93
C ASN A 300 25.87 33.62 -13.80
N ARG A 301 25.51 34.19 -12.64
CA ARG A 301 24.63 33.49 -11.69
C ARG A 301 23.19 33.78 -12.12
N GLY A 302 22.50 32.76 -12.62
CA GLY A 302 21.08 32.86 -12.94
C GLY A 302 20.23 33.13 -11.69
N PRO A 303 18.94 33.49 -11.86
CA PRO A 303 18.03 33.63 -10.73
C PRO A 303 17.92 32.30 -9.99
N LEU A 304 18.00 32.37 -8.66
CA LEU A 304 17.79 31.22 -7.80
C LEU A 304 16.29 30.88 -7.74
N PRO A 305 15.93 29.58 -7.61
CA PRO A 305 14.53 29.21 -7.56
C PRO A 305 13.88 29.73 -6.28
N GLU A 306 12.68 30.29 -6.41
CA GLU A 306 11.85 30.75 -5.28
C GLU A 306 10.91 29.65 -4.75
N PHE A 307 10.67 28.61 -5.57
CA PHE A 307 9.78 27.49 -5.24
C PHE A 307 10.42 26.15 -5.60
N ARG A 308 10.08 25.11 -4.84
CA ARG A 308 10.38 23.72 -5.18
C ARG A 308 9.16 22.82 -5.04
N ALA A 309 9.21 21.65 -5.67
CA ALA A 309 8.17 20.65 -5.58
C ALA A 309 8.08 20.09 -4.16
N CYS A 310 6.86 19.86 -3.66
CA CYS A 310 6.65 19.35 -2.31
C CYS A 310 5.55 18.30 -2.26
N LYS A 311 5.74 17.29 -1.40
CA LYS A 311 4.86 16.12 -1.36
C LYS A 311 3.59 16.31 -0.52
N ARG A 312 3.65 17.10 0.55
CA ARG A 312 2.61 17.11 1.60
C ARG A 312 2.08 18.50 1.92
N VAL A 313 0.78 18.71 1.68
CA VAL A 313 0.07 19.93 2.05
C VAL A 313 -0.65 19.73 3.37
N LYS A 314 -0.12 20.31 4.46
CA LYS A 314 -0.65 20.14 5.83
C LYS A 314 -2.13 20.51 5.95
N ARG A 315 -2.57 21.54 5.23
CA ARG A 315 -3.97 22.02 5.26
C ARG A 315 -4.95 20.93 4.78
N PHE A 316 -4.63 20.22 3.70
CA PHE A 316 -5.47 19.13 3.20
C PHE A 316 -5.49 17.93 4.13
N GLU A 317 -4.33 17.56 4.69
CA GLU A 317 -4.24 16.45 5.65
C GLU A 317 -5.11 16.72 6.89
N ARG A 318 -5.09 17.96 7.40
CA ARG A 318 -5.91 18.36 8.55
C ARG A 318 -7.41 18.28 8.25
N THR A 319 -7.86 18.73 7.08
CA THR A 319 -9.27 18.62 6.68
C THR A 319 -9.70 17.16 6.55
N LYS A 320 -8.88 16.30 5.90
CA LYS A 320 -9.18 14.87 5.76
C LYS A 320 -9.20 14.14 7.10
N TYR A 321 -8.32 14.52 8.02
CA TYR A 321 -8.34 14.01 9.39
C TYR A 321 -9.65 14.36 10.11
N PHE A 322 -10.11 15.61 10.05
CA PHE A 322 -11.37 16.00 10.69
C PHE A 322 -12.59 15.36 10.02
N GLU A 323 -12.60 15.22 8.70
CA GLU A 323 -13.63 14.50 7.97
C GLU A 323 -13.75 13.05 8.46
N PHE A 324 -12.62 12.36 8.60
CA PHE A 324 -12.56 11.00 9.16
C PHE A 324 -13.05 10.93 10.62
N GLN A 325 -12.60 11.85 11.47
CA GLN A 325 -13.03 11.89 12.88
C GLN A 325 -14.53 12.17 13.02
N PHE A 326 -15.09 13.02 12.17
CA PHE A 326 -16.52 13.33 12.16
C PHE A 326 -17.36 12.11 11.78
N ILE A 327 -16.96 11.36 10.74
CA ILE A 327 -17.63 10.12 10.34
C ILE A 327 -17.61 9.09 11.48
N ASN A 328 -16.45 8.89 12.11
CA ASN A 328 -16.33 7.96 13.24
C ASN A 328 -17.20 8.37 14.44
N PHE A 329 -17.29 9.68 14.71
CA PHE A 329 -18.16 10.20 15.76
C PHE A 329 -19.64 9.88 15.48
N ILE A 330 -20.10 10.07 14.25
CA ILE A 330 -21.48 9.72 13.85
C ILE A 330 -21.73 8.21 14.01
N VAL A 331 -20.80 7.37 13.57
CA VAL A 331 -20.90 5.91 13.70
C VAL A 331 -20.94 5.48 15.18
N ALA A 332 -20.14 6.12 16.03
CA ALA A 332 -20.16 5.86 17.48
C ALA A 332 -21.49 6.27 18.12
N VAL A 333 -22.00 7.47 17.81
CA VAL A 333 -23.27 7.98 18.35
C VAL A 333 -24.45 7.13 17.90
N THR A 334 -24.51 6.75 16.62
CA THR A 334 -25.58 5.89 16.08
C THR A 334 -25.54 4.50 16.72
N SER A 335 -24.34 3.90 16.84
CA SER A 335 -24.16 2.60 17.50
C SER A 335 -24.59 2.63 18.97
N CYS A 336 -24.15 3.64 19.72
CA CYS A 336 -24.56 3.83 21.12
C CYS A 336 -26.07 4.04 21.26
N SER A 337 -26.69 4.82 20.36
CA SER A 337 -28.14 5.05 20.37
C SER A 337 -28.91 3.75 20.12
N ILE A 338 -28.47 2.94 19.16
CA ILE A 338 -29.07 1.62 18.88
C ILE A 338 -28.91 0.69 20.09
N LEU A 339 -27.75 0.67 20.74
CA LEU A 339 -27.51 -0.15 21.93
C LEU A 339 -28.41 0.27 23.10
N ILE A 340 -28.53 1.57 23.37
CA ILE A 340 -29.41 2.10 24.43
C ILE A 340 -30.87 1.77 24.11
N TRP A 341 -31.32 2.01 22.88
CA TRP A 341 -32.67 1.68 22.44
C TRP A 341 -32.97 0.19 22.60
N ARG A 342 -32.07 -0.69 22.15
CA ARG A 342 -32.21 -2.14 22.27
C ARG A 342 -32.27 -2.59 23.73
N ARG A 343 -31.42 -2.03 24.60
CA ARG A 343 -31.45 -2.30 26.05
C ARG A 343 -32.78 -1.89 26.68
N ARG A 344 -33.27 -0.69 26.37
CA ARG A 344 -34.58 -0.20 26.86
C ARG A 344 -35.71 -1.09 26.36
N LYS A 345 -35.66 -1.53 25.10
CA LYS A 345 -36.70 -2.39 24.53
C LYS A 345 -36.74 -3.77 25.17
N LEU A 346 -35.59 -4.41 25.36
CA LEU A 346 -35.51 -5.71 26.03
C LEU A 346 -35.97 -5.65 27.49
N ALA A 347 -35.64 -4.56 28.20
CA ALA A 347 -36.13 -4.35 29.57
C ALA A 347 -37.67 -4.24 29.60
N GLU A 348 -38.26 -3.43 28.71
CA GLU A 348 -39.71 -3.29 28.58
C GLU A 348 -40.40 -4.64 28.30
N ASP A 349 -39.87 -5.42 27.35
CA ASP A 349 -40.40 -6.74 27.03
C ASP A 349 -40.27 -7.74 28.19
N GLY A 350 -39.19 -7.63 28.98
CA GLY A 350 -39.00 -8.38 30.23
C GLY A 350 -40.07 -8.04 31.27
N TYR A 351 -40.30 -6.76 31.54
CA TYR A 351 -41.36 -6.29 32.44
C TYR A 351 -42.75 -6.74 31.98
N ARG A 352 -43.04 -6.67 30.66
CA ARG A 352 -44.32 -7.15 30.10
C ARG A 352 -44.53 -8.66 30.25
N ARG A 353 -43.47 -9.47 30.20
CA ARG A 353 -43.55 -10.93 30.46
C ARG A 353 -43.81 -11.21 31.94
N LEU A 354 -43.12 -10.51 32.85
CA LEU A 354 -43.32 -10.65 34.29
C LEU A 354 -44.75 -10.26 34.71
N ALA A 355 -45.26 -9.13 34.20
CA ALA A 355 -46.62 -8.67 34.48
C ALA A 355 -47.70 -9.66 34.03
N ARG A 356 -47.52 -10.33 32.88
CA ARG A 356 -48.43 -11.39 32.41
C ARG A 356 -48.42 -12.63 33.31
N ARG A 357 -47.25 -13.02 33.84
CA ARG A 357 -47.16 -14.15 34.79
C ARG A 357 -47.86 -13.85 36.12
N ILE A 358 -47.67 -12.65 36.66
CA ILE A 358 -48.32 -12.24 37.92
C ILE A 358 -49.84 -12.27 37.78
N ARG A 359 -50.40 -11.70 36.69
CA ARG A 359 -51.85 -11.71 36.43
C ARG A 359 -52.41 -13.09 36.09
N GLY A 360 -51.64 -13.95 35.43
CA GLY A 360 -52.06 -15.31 35.10
C GLY A 360 -52.14 -16.26 36.31
N ASN A 361 -51.45 -15.95 37.40
CA ASN A 361 -51.47 -16.71 38.65
C ASN A 361 -52.53 -16.21 39.66
N THR A 362 -53.36 -15.23 39.29
CA THR A 362 -54.38 -14.62 40.19
C THR A 362 -55.83 -15.05 39.90
N LEU A 363 -56.03 -16.09 39.08
CA LEU A 363 -57.28 -16.81 38.84
C LEU A 363 -57.05 -18.29 39.15
#